data_AF-A0A2D4VX77-F1
#
_entry.id   AF-A0A2D4VX77-F1
#
_cell.length_a   1.000
_cell.length_b   1.000
_cell.length_c   1.000
_cell.angle_alpha   90.00
_cell.angle_beta   90.00
_cell.angle_gamma   90.00
#
_symmetry.space_group_name_H-M   'P 1'
#
loop_
_entity.id
_entity.type
_entity.pdbx_description
1 polymer ?
#
loop_
_entity_poly.entity_id
_entity_poly.type
_entity_poly.pdbx_seq_one_letter_code
_entity_poly.pdbx_strand_id
1 'polypeptide(L)' 'MSVFLEMGGYGGFIWPCYILTLGGMVWIAVSSWRRAKAAAARLAELGMEKG' A
#
# COMPACT_ATOMS: atom_id res chain seq x y z
N MET A 1 13.20 -25.06 -7.35
CA MET A 1 12.57 -23.75 -7.07
C MET A 1 11.11 -23.71 -7.54
N SER A 2 10.43 -24.86 -7.62
CA SER A 2 9.01 -25.01 -8.02
C SER A 2 8.13 -25.57 -6.91
N VAL A 3 8.70 -26.06 -5.80
CA VAL A 3 8.00 -26.59 -4.62
C VAL A 3 6.95 -25.62 -4.06
N PHE A 4 7.16 -24.31 -4.14
CA PHE A 4 6.16 -23.31 -3.70
C PHE A 4 4.93 -23.21 -4.61
N LEU A 5 5.06 -23.58 -5.89
CA LEU A 5 3.96 -23.69 -6.85
C LEU A 5 3.38 -25.11 -6.92
N GLU A 6 4.19 -26.14 -6.68
CA GLU A 6 3.84 -27.56 -6.74
C GLU A 6 3.33 -28.16 -5.41
N MET A 7 3.15 -27.34 -4.37
CA MET A 7 2.31 -27.72 -3.21
C MET A 7 0.85 -27.71 -3.67
N GLY A 8 0.48 -28.68 -4.51
CA GLY A 8 -0.69 -28.77 -5.40
C GLY A 8 -2.08 -28.66 -4.77
N GLY A 9 -2.17 -28.30 -3.48
CA GLY A 9 -3.40 -27.90 -2.80
C GLY A 9 -3.23 -26.66 -1.93
N TYR A 10 -2.11 -26.49 -1.22
CA TYR A 10 -1.88 -25.37 -0.29
C TYR A 10 -1.55 -24.04 -0.99
N GLY A 11 -0.87 -24.08 -2.13
CA GLY A 11 -0.52 -22.88 -2.88
C GLY A 11 -1.76 -22.04 -3.25
N GLY A 12 -2.85 -22.70 -3.64
CA GLY A 12 -4.12 -22.04 -3.98
C GLY A 12 -4.78 -21.29 -2.81
N PHE A 13 -4.56 -21.69 -1.57
CA PHE A 13 -5.07 -21.00 -0.38
C PHE A 13 -4.14 -19.88 0.11
N ILE A 14 -2.83 -20.07 -0.04
CA ILE A 14 -1.81 -19.16 0.49
C ILE A 14 -1.64 -17.92 -0.40
N TRP A 15 -1.68 -18.10 -1.73
CA TRP A 15 -1.51 -16.99 -2.67
C TRP A 15 -2.55 -15.87 -2.52
N PRO A 16 -3.86 -16.15 -2.36
CA PRO A 16 -4.86 -15.12 -2.09
C PRO A 16 -4.59 -14.34 -0.81
N CYS A 17 -4.14 -15.00 0.27
CA CYS A 17 -3.76 -14.32 1.51
C CYS A 17 -2.60 -13.35 1.29
N TYR A 18 -1.55 -13.77 0.56
CA TYR A 18 -0.46 -12.88 0.21
C TYR A 18 -0.91 -11.71 -0.66
N ILE A 19 -1.74 -11.95 -1.68
CA ILE A 19 -2.29 -10.90 -2.54
C ILE A 19 -3.11 -9.90 -1.72
N LEU A 20 -3.93 -10.37 -0.77
CA LEU A 20 -4.73 -9.51 0.11
C LEU A 20 -3.83 -8.66 1.01
N THR A 21 -2.82 -9.25 1.63
CA THR A 21 -1.86 -8.51 2.46
C THR A 21 -1.10 -7.48 1.64
N LEU A 22 -0.57 -7.87 0.48
CA LEU A 22 0.17 -6.98 -0.40
C LEU A 22 -0.72 -5.85 -0.93
N GLY A 23 -1.97 -6.17 -1.30
CA GLY A 23 -2.98 -5.21 -1.68
C GLY A 23 -3.30 -4.22 -0.57
N GLY A 24 -3.46 -4.69 0.67
CA GLY A 24 -3.66 -3.83 1.84
C GLY A 24 -2.47 -2.91 2.11
N MET A 25 -1.24 -3.43 2.02
CA MET A 25 -0.02 -2.62 2.18
C MET A 25 0.10 -1.55 1.10
N VAL A 26 -0.16 -1.89 -0.16
CA VAL A 26 -0.18 -0.92 -1.27
C VAL A 26 -1.28 0.10 -1.08
N TRP A 27 -2.47 -0.32 -0.66
CA TRP A 27 -3.60 0.59 -0.40
C TRP A 27 -3.26 1.61 0.70
N ILE A 28 -2.66 1.14 1.80
CA ILE A 28 -2.21 2.02 2.90
C ILE A 28 -1.10 2.95 2.40
N ALA A 29 -0.13 2.44 1.65
CA ALA A 29 0.95 3.26 1.10
C ALA A 29 0.40 4.36 0.18
N VAL A 30 -0.50 4.02 -0.74
CA VAL A 30 -1.16 4.97 -1.65
C VAL A 30 -2.03 5.97 -0.88
N SER A 31 -2.83 5.49 0.08
CA SER A 31 -3.66 6.34 0.93
C SER A 31 -2.81 7.32 1.75
N SER A 32 -1.73 6.82 2.36
CA SER A 32 -0.76 7.61 3.11
C SER A 32 -0.11 8.65 2.22
N TRP A 33 0.31 8.28 1.00
CA TRP A 33 0.88 9.25 0.04
C TRP A 33 -0.14 10.32 -0.37
N ARG A 34 -1.40 9.93 -0.59
CA ARG A 34 -2.48 10.88 -0.90
C ARG A 34 -2.72 11.84 0.26
N ARG A 35 -2.71 11.34 1.50
CA ARG A 35 -2.88 12.16 2.71
C ARG A 35 -1.67 13.06 2.94
N ALA A 36 -0.46 12.56 2.75
CA ALA A 36 0.78 13.31 2.85
C ALA A 36 0.83 14.45 1.80
N LYS A 37 0.39 14.18 0.55
CA LYS A 37 0.27 15.23 -0.47
C LYS A 37 -0.77 16.29 -0.10
N ALA A 38 -1.89 15.89 0.47
CA ALA A 38 -2.90 16.83 0.98
C ALA A 38 -2.38 17.66 2.16
N ALA A 39 -1.62 17.04 3.07
CA ALA A 39 -0.97 17.73 4.19
C ALA A 39 0.11 18.71 3.69
N ALA A 40 0.90 18.31 2.69
CA ALA A 40 1.89 19.19 2.05
C ALA A 40 1.22 20.41 1.38
N ALA A 41 0.07 20.23 0.73
CA ALA A 41 -0.70 21.33 0.16
C ALA A 41 -1.20 22.32 1.24
N ARG A 42 -1.65 21.80 2.39
CA ARG A 42 -2.06 22.63 3.54
C ARG A 42 -0.90 23.41 4.17
N LEU A 43 0.28 22.80 4.21
CA LEU A 43 1.50 23.48 4.69
C LEU A 43 1.94 24.59 3.73
N ALA A 44 1.78 24.40 2.41
CA ALA A 44 2.04 25.45 1.43
C ALA A 44 1.09 26.64 1.59
N GLU A 45 -0.20 26.41 1.80
CA GLU A 45 -1.18 27.47 2.09
C GLU A 45 -0.79 28.27 3.35
N LEU A 46 -0.45 27.59 4.46
CA LEU A 46 -0.06 28.24 5.72
C LEU A 46 1.29 28.96 5.65
N GLY A 47 2.22 28.47 4.81
CA GLY A 47 3.51 29.11 4.57
C GLY A 47 3.40 30.41 3.77
N MET A 48 2.39 30.55 2.91
CA MET A 48 2.12 31.77 2.17
C MET A 48 1.39 32.84 3.01
N GLU A 49 0.70 32.47 4.09
CA GLU A 49 0.03 33.43 4.98
C GLU A 49 0.99 34.15 5.94
N LYS A 50 2.23 33.65 6.10
CA LYS A 50 3.27 34.26 6.96
C LYS A 50 4.38 35.00 6.20
N GLY A 51 4.21 35.26 4.89
CA GLY A 51 5.16 35.99 4.05
C GLY A 51 4.76 37.45 3.84
#